data_AF-A0A2W4TD26-F1
#
_entry.id   AF-A0A2W4TD26-F1
#
_cell.length_a   1.000
_cell.length_b   1.000
_cell.length_c   1.000
_cell.angle_alpha   90.00
_cell.angle_beta   90.00
_cell.angle_gamma   90.00
#
_symmetry.space_group_name_H-M   'P 1'
#
loop_
_entity.id
_entity.type
_entity.pdbx_description
1 polymer ?
#
loop_
_entity_poly.entity_id
_entity_poly.type
_entity_poly.pdbx_seq_one_letter_code
_entity_poly.pdbx_strand_id
1 'polypeptide(L)'
;MGFGSIIAISPTKIISLRESLGDPVAIQALNGLICNIKSLFDEDAHVACFNDDCFFVWTRNFSHRKFSVLGSAMRDLLDKEIDVEDVQVKLLNAVGVVFLTVDCKDPYEALRRARVAVSAAKCEPSRLAVFNPHFDSVGKSKALLDADLRSAIMSKSLHMVYQPQFNAKNEIVGVEALMRWNHPERGMISPSIFVSIAEQGGYSDELDSFALDCALRDAANWPNLTVAINISPLQLRTANFCDEFERLCRFHRATPKFIEIEITEGVLVDQNPWVLINIKRLRSQGFKFAIDDFGTGYSNLGYLNRLPIDKLKIDQSFISGLGKQNDAISVLRAIISLAESMDIRVIAEGVETEEQFQILKTEGCEYFQGYLFGRPSSVDSIRDQISRCDGLVSPVPQSHILSDYSAKLESRRMKRVRSVIPCTISFGAFGEKSNGVVRDIHRYGARVRPSCSAMAVSDPVELRFDNELFLAKIAWRNDREIGLRFLNSGITNEDPESGPEYIDVFKG
;
A
#
# COMPACT_ATOMS: atom_id res chain seq x y z
N MET A 1 18.36 -49.43 -2.82
CA MET A 1 19.15 -48.46 -3.61
C MET A 1 18.88 -47.09 -3.03
N GLY A 2 19.91 -46.41 -2.51
CA GLY A 2 19.74 -45.13 -1.84
C GLY A 2 19.62 -44.00 -2.87
N PHE A 3 18.43 -43.42 -2.99
CA PHE A 3 18.24 -42.22 -3.78
C PHE A 3 18.88 -41.03 -3.03
N GLY A 4 19.56 -40.15 -3.76
CA GLY A 4 20.16 -38.94 -3.17
C GLY A 4 19.12 -37.88 -2.85
N SER A 5 19.56 -36.74 -2.31
CA SER A 5 18.70 -35.57 -2.12
C SER A 5 19.37 -34.31 -2.66
N ILE A 6 18.55 -33.35 -3.08
CA ILE A 6 18.96 -31.98 -3.38
C ILE A 6 18.39 -31.08 -2.28
N ILE A 7 19.25 -30.29 -1.69
CA ILE A 7 18.92 -29.33 -0.63
C ILE A 7 19.25 -27.95 -1.18
N ALA A 8 18.26 -27.09 -1.30
CA ALA A 8 18.45 -25.69 -1.63
C ALA A 8 18.47 -24.86 -0.34
N ILE A 9 19.43 -23.95 -0.22
CA ILE A 9 19.65 -23.09 0.93
C ILE A 9 19.64 -21.65 0.42
N SER A 10 18.63 -20.87 0.82
CA SER A 10 18.50 -19.47 0.45
C SER A 10 19.24 -18.60 1.44
N PRO A 11 20.27 -17.86 1.00
CA PRO A 11 20.85 -16.78 1.78
C PRO A 11 19.90 -15.57 1.84
N THR A 12 20.19 -14.65 2.76
CA THR A 12 19.50 -13.38 2.95
C THR A 12 20.29 -12.27 2.30
N LYS A 13 19.64 -11.50 1.40
CA LYS A 13 20.07 -10.17 0.93
C LYS A 13 21.59 -9.97 0.71
N ILE A 14 22.24 -10.88 -0.02
CA ILE A 14 23.68 -10.79 -0.35
C ILE A 14 24.02 -9.50 -1.09
N ILE A 15 23.09 -9.01 -1.93
CA ILE A 15 23.24 -7.75 -2.65
C ILE A 15 23.33 -6.58 -1.66
N SER A 16 22.41 -6.48 -0.70
CA SER A 16 22.44 -5.44 0.33
C SER A 16 23.69 -5.52 1.20
N LEU A 17 24.22 -6.73 1.44
CA LEU A 17 25.49 -6.92 2.14
C LEU A 17 26.66 -6.33 1.35
N ARG A 18 26.74 -6.62 0.05
CA ARG A 18 27.78 -6.07 -0.85
C ARG A 18 27.69 -4.55 -0.93
N GLU A 19 26.48 -4.00 -1.04
CA GLU A 19 26.24 -2.56 -1.08
C GLU A 19 26.61 -1.85 0.23
N SER A 20 26.37 -2.51 1.39
CA SER A 20 26.58 -1.89 2.71
C SER A 20 28.02 -2.03 3.23
N LEU A 21 28.66 -3.17 2.99
CA LEU A 21 29.95 -3.55 3.59
C LEU A 21 31.07 -3.74 2.56
N GLY A 22 30.77 -3.68 1.27
CA GLY A 22 31.71 -3.89 0.18
C GLY A 22 31.92 -5.36 -0.19
N ASP A 23 32.42 -5.58 -1.41
CA ASP A 23 32.62 -6.93 -1.98
C ASP A 23 33.58 -7.83 -1.18
N PRO A 24 34.72 -7.35 -0.63
CA PRO A 24 35.65 -8.23 0.10
C PRO A 24 35.02 -8.86 1.34
N VAL A 25 34.28 -8.07 2.13
CA VAL A 25 33.58 -8.51 3.34
C VAL A 25 32.47 -9.49 2.98
N ALA A 26 31.71 -9.21 1.92
CA ALA A 26 30.68 -10.11 1.43
C ALA A 26 31.24 -11.46 0.97
N ILE A 27 32.39 -11.47 0.28
CA ILE A 27 33.06 -12.71 -0.13
C ILE A 27 33.52 -13.52 1.09
N GLN A 28 34.09 -12.88 2.10
CA GLN A 28 34.49 -13.56 3.34
C GLN A 28 33.29 -14.19 4.06
N ALA A 29 32.19 -13.45 4.15
CA ALA A 29 30.93 -13.92 4.72
C ALA A 29 30.39 -15.16 3.99
N LEU A 30 30.40 -15.14 2.65
CA LEU A 30 29.97 -16.25 1.81
C LEU A 30 30.89 -17.48 1.95
N ASN A 31 32.20 -17.28 2.07
CA ASN A 31 33.13 -18.38 2.31
C ASN A 31 32.90 -19.04 3.67
N GLY A 32 32.67 -18.25 4.72
CA GLY A 32 32.31 -18.75 6.05
C GLY A 32 31.01 -19.55 6.01
N LEU A 33 30.02 -19.08 5.26
CA LEU A 33 28.76 -19.78 5.04
C LEU A 33 28.97 -21.14 4.34
N ILE A 34 29.77 -21.18 3.27
CA ILE A 34 30.08 -22.42 2.55
C ILE A 34 30.76 -23.43 3.48
N CYS A 35 31.69 -22.99 4.34
CA CYS A 35 32.34 -23.85 5.32
C CYS A 35 31.34 -24.43 6.32
N ASN A 36 30.44 -23.60 6.85
CA ASN A 36 29.40 -24.06 7.77
C ASN A 36 28.45 -25.07 7.09
N ILE A 37 28.03 -24.80 5.86
CA ILE A 37 27.19 -25.73 5.07
C ILE A 37 27.92 -27.05 4.89
N LYS A 38 29.18 -27.04 4.44
CA LYS A 38 29.97 -28.27 4.24
C LYS A 38 30.12 -29.09 5.51
N SER A 39 30.26 -28.44 6.67
CA SER A 39 30.41 -29.14 7.95
C SER A 39 29.19 -29.95 8.37
N LEU A 40 28.01 -29.68 7.79
CA LEU A 40 26.77 -30.42 8.08
C LEU A 40 26.65 -31.74 7.31
N PHE A 41 27.49 -31.99 6.31
CA PHE A 41 27.33 -33.14 5.43
C PHE A 41 28.59 -34.02 5.38
N ASP A 42 28.38 -35.30 5.09
CA ASP A 42 29.47 -36.27 4.87
C ASP A 42 30.34 -35.87 3.65
N GLU A 43 31.57 -36.39 3.55
CA GLU A 43 32.54 -36.03 2.48
C GLU A 43 32.02 -36.21 1.04
N ASP A 44 31.01 -37.06 0.85
CA ASP A 44 30.37 -37.33 -0.45
C ASP A 44 29.36 -36.24 -0.89
N ALA A 45 29.19 -35.17 -0.10
CA ALA A 45 28.28 -34.08 -0.41
C ALA A 45 28.93 -33.04 -1.33
N HIS A 46 28.20 -32.64 -2.37
CA HIS A 46 28.61 -31.62 -3.32
C HIS A 46 27.82 -30.34 -3.10
N VAL A 47 28.52 -29.24 -2.86
CA VAL A 47 27.93 -27.90 -2.69
C VAL A 47 28.20 -27.06 -3.92
N ALA A 48 27.16 -26.43 -4.48
CA ALA A 48 27.25 -25.50 -5.59
C ALA A 48 26.44 -24.23 -5.28
N CYS A 49 26.82 -23.09 -5.86
CA CYS A 49 26.04 -21.86 -5.84
C CYS A 49 25.74 -21.47 -7.28
N PHE A 50 24.45 -21.29 -7.60
CA PHE A 50 24.02 -20.82 -8.91
C PHE A 50 23.42 -19.44 -8.70
N ASN A 51 24.10 -18.39 -9.16
CA ASN A 51 23.59 -17.01 -9.27
C ASN A 51 23.26 -16.29 -7.95
N ASP A 52 24.17 -16.26 -6.96
CA ASP A 52 24.10 -15.44 -5.73
C ASP A 52 22.78 -15.52 -4.90
N ASP A 53 21.80 -16.34 -5.28
CA ASP A 53 20.44 -16.35 -4.73
C ASP A 53 20.09 -17.67 -4.02
N CYS A 54 20.84 -18.74 -4.28
CA CYS A 54 20.66 -20.07 -3.68
C CYS A 54 21.95 -20.92 -3.72
N PHE A 55 22.28 -21.54 -2.59
CA PHE A 55 23.22 -22.66 -2.53
C PHE A 55 22.47 -23.98 -2.70
N PHE A 56 23.05 -24.92 -3.42
CA PHE A 56 22.52 -26.27 -3.60
C PHE A 56 23.51 -27.29 -3.05
N VAL A 57 23.02 -28.21 -2.25
CA VAL A 57 23.76 -29.36 -1.74
C VAL A 57 23.15 -30.62 -2.31
N TRP A 58 23.96 -31.43 -2.97
CA TRP A 58 23.61 -32.79 -3.34
C TRP A 58 24.35 -33.77 -2.45
N THR A 59 23.63 -34.76 -1.92
CA THR A 59 24.22 -35.80 -1.07
C THR A 59 23.58 -37.16 -1.34
N ARG A 60 24.37 -38.22 -1.22
CA ARG A 60 23.91 -39.61 -1.36
C ARG A 60 23.32 -40.13 -0.05
N ASN A 61 22.42 -41.11 -0.15
CA ASN A 61 21.87 -41.83 1.00
C ASN A 61 21.21 -40.90 2.05
N PHE A 62 20.49 -39.88 1.59
CA PHE A 62 19.81 -38.92 2.46
C PHE A 62 18.33 -39.30 2.61
N SER A 63 18.01 -40.02 3.68
CA SER A 63 16.66 -40.49 3.97
C SER A 63 15.87 -39.49 4.81
N HIS A 64 14.54 -39.65 4.87
CA HIS A 64 13.69 -38.89 5.80
C HIS A 64 14.18 -38.98 7.25
N ARG A 65 14.74 -40.12 7.67
CA ARG A 65 15.30 -40.31 9.01
C ARG A 65 16.61 -39.54 9.22
N LYS A 66 17.46 -39.46 8.19
CA LYS A 66 18.64 -38.57 8.25
C LYS A 66 18.20 -37.11 8.30
N PHE A 67 17.18 -36.72 7.52
CA PHE A 67 16.64 -35.37 7.54
C PHE A 67 16.07 -34.97 8.90
N SER A 68 15.35 -35.85 9.63
CA SER A 68 14.85 -35.50 10.96
C SER A 68 15.97 -35.21 11.97
N VAL A 69 17.14 -35.85 11.81
CA VAL A 69 18.33 -35.62 12.65
C VAL A 69 19.10 -34.38 12.18
N LEU A 70 19.28 -34.22 10.86
CA LEU A 70 19.99 -33.09 10.29
C LEU A 70 19.17 -31.78 10.35
N GLY A 71 17.85 -31.88 10.46
CA GLY A 71 16.93 -30.74 10.47
C GLY A 71 17.05 -29.86 11.71
N SER A 72 17.53 -30.37 12.84
CA SER A 72 17.92 -29.51 13.97
C SER A 72 19.20 -28.74 13.64
N ALA A 73 20.25 -29.42 13.17
CA ALA A 73 21.52 -28.79 12.80
C ALA A 73 21.37 -27.76 11.66
N MET A 74 20.46 -28.01 10.70
CA MET A 74 20.10 -27.04 9.67
C MET A 74 19.39 -25.80 10.24
N ARG A 75 18.54 -25.96 11.26
CA ARG A 75 17.89 -24.83 11.94
C ARG A 75 18.90 -24.03 12.76
N ASP A 76 19.80 -24.72 13.48
CA ASP A 76 20.89 -24.06 14.20
C ASP A 76 21.78 -23.27 13.24
N LEU A 77 22.02 -23.81 12.04
CA LEU A 77 22.74 -23.10 10.99
C LEU A 77 21.97 -21.87 10.47
N LEU A 78 20.64 -21.93 10.32
CA LEU A 78 19.80 -20.78 9.94
C LEU A 78 19.82 -19.64 10.97
N ASP A 79 20.18 -19.93 12.22
CA ASP A 79 20.30 -18.96 13.31
C ASP A 79 21.74 -18.56 13.63
N LYS A 80 22.72 -19.25 13.05
CA LYS A 80 24.14 -18.97 13.26
C LYS A 80 24.55 -17.66 12.57
N GLU A 81 25.16 -16.77 13.35
CA GLU A 81 25.81 -15.57 12.84
C GLU A 81 27.23 -15.90 12.34
N ILE A 82 27.67 -15.18 11.34
CA ILE A 82 29.02 -15.30 10.79
C ILE A 82 29.79 -14.04 11.18
N ASP A 83 30.87 -14.23 11.92
CA ASP A 83 31.81 -13.16 12.25
C ASP A 83 32.59 -12.77 11.00
N VAL A 84 32.47 -11.50 10.61
CA VAL A 84 33.23 -10.92 9.49
C VAL A 84 33.82 -9.62 9.98
N GLU A 85 35.15 -9.62 10.17
CA GLU A 85 35.87 -8.53 10.85
C GLU A 85 35.27 -8.26 12.25
N ASP A 86 34.77 -7.04 12.50
CA ASP A 86 34.16 -6.63 13.77
C ASP A 86 32.61 -6.68 13.74
N VAL A 87 32.01 -7.28 12.70
CA VAL A 87 30.55 -7.33 12.51
C VAL A 87 30.03 -8.77 12.48
N GLN A 88 28.93 -9.02 13.18
CA GLN A 88 28.20 -10.29 13.13
C GLN A 88 27.05 -10.19 12.13
N VAL A 89 27.00 -11.13 11.18
CA VAL A 89 26.01 -11.09 10.10
C VAL A 89 25.23 -12.40 10.04
N LYS A 90 23.89 -12.29 10.03
CA LYS A 90 23.00 -13.41 9.77
C LYS A 90 22.69 -13.53 8.27
N LEU A 91 23.27 -14.55 7.63
CA LEU A 91 23.24 -14.69 6.17
C LEU A 91 22.22 -15.70 5.64
N LEU A 92 21.54 -16.47 6.48
CA LEU A 92 20.64 -17.52 6.03
C LEU A 92 19.17 -17.21 6.30
N ASN A 93 18.35 -17.47 5.29
CA ASN A 93 16.92 -17.23 5.35
C ASN A 93 16.13 -18.53 5.48
N ALA A 94 16.22 -19.43 4.51
CA ALA A 94 15.39 -20.64 4.49
C ALA A 94 16.05 -21.82 3.77
N VAL A 95 15.64 -23.05 4.10
CA VAL A 95 16.12 -24.31 3.51
C VAL A 95 14.96 -25.11 2.91
N GLY A 96 15.12 -25.55 1.67
CA GLY A 96 14.19 -26.43 0.97
C GLY A 96 14.85 -27.76 0.61
N VAL A 97 14.18 -28.89 0.84
CA VAL A 97 14.73 -30.22 0.59
C VAL A 97 13.88 -31.00 -0.40
N VAL A 98 14.52 -31.61 -1.40
CA VAL A 98 13.92 -32.57 -2.33
C VAL A 98 14.61 -33.91 -2.16
N PHE A 99 13.83 -34.92 -1.80
CA PHE A 99 14.27 -36.31 -1.91
C PHE A 99 14.18 -36.72 -3.38
N LEU A 100 15.28 -37.17 -3.98
CA LEU A 100 15.24 -37.71 -5.32
C LEU A 100 14.53 -39.06 -5.25
N THR A 101 13.62 -39.32 -6.18
CA THR A 101 12.97 -40.62 -6.35
C THR A 101 13.33 -41.17 -7.73
N VAL A 102 12.95 -42.42 -8.03
CA VAL A 102 13.17 -43.04 -9.35
C VAL A 102 12.56 -42.22 -10.49
N ASP A 103 11.55 -41.40 -10.18
CA ASP A 103 10.81 -40.58 -11.13
C ASP A 103 11.43 -39.18 -11.34
N CYS A 104 12.39 -38.78 -10.50
CA CYS A 104 13.17 -37.55 -10.70
C CYS A 104 14.30 -37.79 -11.70
N LYS A 105 13.95 -37.90 -12.99
CA LYS A 105 14.90 -38.16 -14.08
C LYS A 105 15.61 -36.92 -14.60
N ASP A 106 15.02 -35.74 -14.39
CA ASP A 106 15.57 -34.46 -14.84
C ASP A 106 16.22 -33.69 -13.67
N PRO A 107 17.56 -33.48 -13.70
CA PRO A 107 18.26 -32.67 -12.70
C PRO A 107 17.75 -31.23 -12.60
N TYR A 108 17.32 -30.62 -13.70
CA TYR A 108 16.81 -29.24 -13.69
C TYR A 108 15.47 -29.15 -12.94
N GLU A 109 14.58 -30.12 -13.16
CA GLU A 109 13.33 -30.22 -12.40
C GLU A 109 13.59 -30.45 -10.91
N ALA A 110 14.59 -31.25 -10.54
CA ALA A 110 14.93 -31.48 -9.14
C ALA A 110 15.47 -30.20 -8.46
N LEU A 111 16.31 -29.42 -9.15
CA LEU A 111 16.76 -28.10 -8.69
C LEU A 111 15.58 -27.12 -8.56
N ARG A 112 14.67 -27.10 -9.54
CA ARG A 112 13.46 -26.26 -9.51
C ARG A 112 12.57 -26.60 -8.31
N ARG A 113 12.31 -27.88 -8.06
CA ARG A 113 11.54 -28.35 -6.90
C ARG A 113 12.19 -27.94 -5.57
N ALA A 114 13.52 -27.94 -5.50
CA ALA A 114 14.24 -27.52 -4.29
C ALA A 114 14.06 -26.02 -4.02
N ARG A 115 14.05 -25.18 -5.07
CA ARG A 115 13.71 -23.75 -4.95
C ARG A 115 12.24 -23.53 -4.54
N VAL A 116 11.31 -24.33 -5.07
CA VAL A 116 9.89 -24.27 -4.65
C VAL A 116 9.77 -24.60 -3.15
N ALA A 117 10.48 -25.61 -2.67
CA ALA A 117 10.52 -25.94 -1.24
C ALA A 117 11.12 -24.81 -0.39
N VAL A 118 12.17 -24.14 -0.85
CA VAL A 118 12.72 -22.93 -0.19
C VAL A 118 11.67 -21.84 -0.10
N SER A 119 10.90 -21.59 -1.17
CA SER A 119 9.85 -20.58 -1.15
C SER A 119 8.76 -20.89 -0.15
N ALA A 120 8.35 -22.16 -0.03
CA ALA A 120 7.41 -22.60 0.99
C ALA A 120 8.00 -22.45 2.40
N ALA A 121 9.27 -22.80 2.58
CA ALA A 121 9.97 -22.68 3.85
C ALA A 121 10.01 -21.24 4.39
N LYS A 122 10.10 -20.22 3.53
CA LYS A 122 10.08 -18.80 3.94
C LYS A 122 8.77 -18.38 4.64
N CYS A 123 7.69 -19.11 4.44
CA CYS A 123 6.39 -18.83 5.05
C CYS A 123 6.15 -19.63 6.34
N GLU A 124 7.07 -20.52 6.71
CA GLU A 124 6.95 -21.38 7.88
C GLU A 124 7.87 -20.87 9.01
N PRO A 125 7.43 -20.91 10.29
CA PRO A 125 8.28 -20.53 11.42
C PRO A 125 9.60 -21.32 11.50
N SER A 126 9.61 -22.57 11.00
CA SER A 126 10.79 -23.43 10.97
C SER A 126 11.85 -22.97 9.95
N ARG A 127 11.46 -22.14 8.96
CA ARG A 127 12.28 -21.76 7.80
C ARG A 127 12.88 -22.95 7.04
N LEU A 128 12.25 -24.12 7.18
CA LEU A 128 12.71 -25.40 6.63
C LEU A 128 11.52 -26.21 6.10
N ALA A 129 11.54 -26.59 4.82
CA ALA A 129 10.46 -27.36 4.20
C ALA A 129 10.98 -28.46 3.27
N VAL A 130 10.25 -29.58 3.23
CA VAL A 130 10.46 -30.68 2.27
C VAL A 130 9.50 -30.49 1.11
N PHE A 131 9.99 -30.57 -0.13
CA PHE A 131 9.17 -30.45 -1.32
C PHE A 131 7.98 -31.41 -1.28
N ASN A 132 6.81 -30.83 -1.46
CA ASN A 132 5.54 -31.51 -1.65
C ASN A 132 4.99 -31.05 -3.01
N PRO A 133 4.47 -31.95 -3.88
CA PRO A 133 3.80 -31.56 -5.12
C PRO A 133 2.73 -30.46 -4.95
N HIS A 134 2.09 -30.39 -3.78
CA HIS A 134 1.17 -29.31 -3.44
C HIS A 134 1.83 -27.92 -3.51
N PHE A 135 3.10 -27.79 -3.12
CA PHE A 135 3.85 -26.52 -3.24
C PHE A 135 4.03 -26.08 -4.69
N ASP A 136 4.14 -27.03 -5.63
CA ASP A 136 4.22 -26.69 -7.05
C ASP A 136 2.88 -26.16 -7.57
N SER A 137 1.77 -26.75 -7.13
CA SER A 137 0.43 -26.22 -7.45
C SER A 137 0.18 -24.85 -6.82
N VAL A 138 0.64 -24.63 -5.59
CA VAL A 138 0.55 -23.34 -4.90
C VAL A 138 1.41 -22.29 -5.60
N GLY A 139 2.65 -22.64 -5.96
CA GLY A 139 3.56 -21.75 -6.68
C GLY A 139 3.05 -21.34 -8.06
N LYS A 140 2.53 -22.30 -8.85
CA LYS A 140 1.87 -22.01 -10.14
C LYS A 140 0.62 -21.15 -9.96
N SER A 141 -0.20 -21.46 -8.96
CA SER A 141 -1.38 -20.64 -8.65
C SER A 141 -0.99 -19.23 -8.23
N LYS A 142 0.13 -19.06 -7.51
CA LYS A 142 0.63 -17.74 -7.09
C LYS A 142 1.17 -16.93 -8.27
N ALA A 143 1.90 -17.56 -9.19
CA ALA A 143 2.39 -16.90 -10.40
C ALA A 143 1.24 -16.45 -11.33
N LEU A 144 0.19 -17.26 -11.44
CA LEU A 144 -1.03 -16.86 -12.15
C LEU A 144 -1.70 -15.67 -11.45
N LEU A 145 -1.88 -15.74 -10.13
CA LEU A 145 -2.44 -14.63 -9.35
C LEU A 145 -1.61 -13.35 -9.42
N ASP A 146 -0.28 -13.44 -9.53
CA ASP A 146 0.60 -12.28 -9.73
C ASP A 146 0.31 -11.58 -11.07
N ALA A 147 0.23 -12.34 -12.16
CA ALA A 147 -0.14 -11.82 -13.47
C ALA A 147 -1.57 -11.24 -13.46
N ASP A 148 -2.50 -11.93 -12.82
CA ASP A 148 -3.90 -11.48 -12.69
C ASP A 148 -4.02 -10.21 -11.83
N LEU A 149 -3.24 -10.09 -10.76
CA LEU A 149 -3.23 -8.90 -9.89
C LEU A 149 -2.73 -7.67 -10.65
N ARG A 150 -1.65 -7.82 -11.42
CA ARG A 150 -1.15 -6.75 -12.28
C ARG A 150 -2.21 -6.28 -13.28
N SER A 151 -2.93 -7.22 -13.87
CA SER A 151 -4.08 -6.91 -14.73
C SER A 151 -5.22 -6.23 -13.95
N ALA A 152 -5.51 -6.68 -12.73
CA ALA A 152 -6.58 -6.15 -11.88
C ALA A 152 -6.34 -4.68 -11.47
N ILE A 153 -5.09 -4.32 -11.16
CA ILE A 153 -4.66 -2.94 -10.88
C ILE A 153 -4.95 -2.04 -12.09
N MET A 154 -4.67 -2.51 -13.32
CA MET A 154 -4.94 -1.74 -14.55
C MET A 154 -6.42 -1.70 -14.95
N SER A 155 -7.17 -2.78 -14.69
CA SER A 155 -8.51 -3.02 -15.22
C SER A 155 -9.68 -2.69 -14.26
N LYS A 156 -9.39 -2.14 -13.07
CA LYS A 156 -10.39 -1.80 -12.03
C LYS A 156 -11.18 -3.00 -11.49
N SER A 157 -10.56 -4.19 -11.43
CA SER A 157 -11.13 -5.35 -10.74
C SER A 157 -10.94 -5.29 -9.21
N LEU A 158 -10.11 -4.35 -8.75
CA LEU A 158 -10.02 -3.89 -7.37
C LEU A 158 -11.11 -2.86 -7.09
N HIS A 159 -11.65 -2.88 -5.88
CA HIS A 159 -12.61 -1.90 -5.39
C HIS A 159 -12.46 -1.72 -3.88
N MET A 160 -12.98 -0.60 -3.37
CA MET A 160 -13.02 -0.32 -1.93
C MET A 160 -14.40 -0.69 -1.37
N VAL A 161 -14.38 -1.34 -0.21
CA VAL A 161 -15.54 -1.46 0.68
C VAL A 161 -15.20 -0.76 1.99
N TYR A 162 -16.23 -0.48 2.78
CA TYR A 162 -16.12 0.34 3.96
C TYR A 162 -16.77 -0.37 5.14
N GLN A 163 -16.03 -0.51 6.24
CA GLN A 163 -16.56 -1.08 7.47
C GLN A 163 -16.88 0.03 8.47
N PRO A 164 -18.13 0.13 8.98
CA PRO A 164 -18.51 1.18 9.91
C PRO A 164 -17.90 1.00 11.30
N GLN A 165 -17.50 2.13 11.89
CA GLN A 165 -17.00 2.27 13.26
C GLN A 165 -18.05 2.98 14.11
N PHE A 166 -18.34 2.44 15.27
CA PHE A 166 -19.41 2.90 16.16
C PHE A 166 -18.86 3.42 17.48
N ASN A 167 -19.56 4.37 18.09
CA ASN A 167 -19.34 4.73 19.49
C ASN A 167 -20.20 3.89 20.45
N ALA A 168 -20.00 4.08 21.76
CA ALA A 168 -20.78 3.39 22.80
C ALA A 168 -22.30 3.67 22.80
N LYS A 169 -22.77 4.65 22.00
CA LYS A 169 -24.19 4.99 21.78
C LYS A 169 -24.76 4.34 20.51
N ASN A 170 -23.97 3.51 19.82
CA ASN A 170 -24.34 2.87 18.56
C ASN A 170 -24.56 3.87 17.40
N GLU A 171 -23.82 4.98 17.41
CA GLU A 171 -23.78 5.96 16.32
C GLU A 171 -22.54 5.70 15.45
N ILE A 172 -22.68 5.79 14.13
CA ILE A 172 -21.56 5.67 13.19
C ILE A 172 -20.69 6.93 13.30
N VAL A 173 -19.43 6.76 13.69
CA VAL A 173 -18.47 7.86 13.86
C VAL A 173 -17.35 7.87 12.81
N GLY A 174 -17.17 6.73 12.14
CA GLY A 174 -16.17 6.58 11.10
C GLY A 174 -16.41 5.33 10.25
N VAL A 175 -15.57 5.16 9.24
CA VAL A 175 -15.47 3.95 8.43
C VAL A 175 -14.02 3.62 8.15
N GLU A 176 -13.67 2.35 8.13
CA GLU A 176 -12.39 1.88 7.62
C GLU A 176 -12.51 1.52 6.14
N ALA A 177 -11.62 2.06 5.31
CA ALA A 177 -11.53 1.76 3.89
C ALA A 177 -10.71 0.49 3.65
N LEU A 178 -11.37 -0.52 3.10
CA LEU A 178 -10.83 -1.87 2.94
C LEU A 178 -10.84 -2.28 1.47
N MET A 179 -9.65 -2.58 0.92
CA MET A 179 -9.54 -3.02 -0.47
C MET A 179 -10.08 -4.45 -0.65
N ARG A 180 -10.72 -4.70 -1.78
CA ARG A 180 -11.26 -6.01 -2.18
C ARG A 180 -10.93 -6.29 -3.63
N TRP A 181 -10.63 -7.55 -3.91
CA TRP A 181 -10.36 -8.03 -5.26
C TRP A 181 -11.39 -9.07 -5.68
N ASN A 182 -12.19 -8.74 -6.70
CA ASN A 182 -13.11 -9.67 -7.33
C ASN A 182 -12.44 -10.27 -8.57
N HIS A 183 -11.98 -11.50 -8.42
CA HIS A 183 -11.41 -12.25 -9.54
C HIS A 183 -12.52 -12.90 -10.37
N PRO A 184 -12.48 -12.77 -11.72
CA PRO A 184 -13.55 -13.28 -12.59
C PRO A 184 -13.81 -14.79 -12.43
N GLU A 185 -12.73 -15.58 -12.27
CA GLU A 185 -12.84 -17.05 -12.13
C GLU A 185 -12.82 -17.55 -10.68
N ARG A 186 -12.23 -16.81 -9.76
CA ARG A 186 -11.94 -17.27 -8.38
C ARG A 186 -12.84 -16.62 -7.33
N GLY A 187 -13.66 -15.66 -7.75
CA GLY A 187 -14.47 -14.86 -6.84
C GLY A 187 -13.63 -13.93 -5.98
N MET A 188 -14.06 -13.73 -4.74
CA MET A 188 -13.43 -12.81 -3.79
C MET A 188 -12.07 -13.35 -3.33
N ILE A 189 -11.00 -12.60 -3.56
CA ILE A 189 -9.66 -12.93 -3.05
C ILE A 189 -9.38 -12.09 -1.80
N SER A 190 -8.89 -12.75 -0.75
CA SER A 190 -8.55 -12.12 0.53
C SER A 190 -7.42 -11.08 0.37
N PRO A 191 -7.51 -9.91 1.04
CA PRO A 191 -6.42 -8.95 1.16
C PRO A 191 -5.09 -9.56 1.60
N SER A 192 -5.11 -10.45 2.59
CA SER A 192 -3.90 -11.13 3.07
C SER A 192 -3.15 -11.91 1.98
N ILE A 193 -3.86 -12.36 0.93
CA ILE A 193 -3.25 -13.08 -0.19
C ILE A 193 -2.68 -12.09 -1.20
N PHE A 194 -3.48 -11.15 -1.70
CA PHE A 194 -3.06 -10.31 -2.81
C PHE A 194 -2.11 -9.18 -2.39
N VAL A 195 -2.18 -8.70 -1.15
CA VAL A 195 -1.19 -7.74 -0.61
C VAL A 195 0.18 -8.41 -0.55
N SER A 196 0.27 -9.64 -0.05
CA SER A 196 1.53 -10.40 -0.03
C SER A 196 2.07 -10.68 -1.45
N ILE A 197 1.19 -10.87 -2.43
CA ILE A 197 1.59 -11.00 -3.84
C ILE A 197 2.12 -9.66 -4.36
N ALA A 198 1.43 -8.54 -4.11
CA ALA A 198 1.87 -7.21 -4.51
C ALA A 198 3.25 -6.87 -3.93
N GLU A 199 3.50 -7.15 -2.65
CA GLU A 199 4.80 -6.94 -2.02
C GLU A 199 5.93 -7.74 -2.68
N GLN A 200 5.65 -8.99 -3.06
CA GLN A 200 6.63 -9.86 -3.72
C GLN A 200 6.84 -9.50 -5.19
N GLY A 201 5.79 -9.03 -5.86
CA GLY A 201 5.80 -8.58 -7.25
C GLY A 201 6.31 -7.16 -7.43
N GLY A 202 6.44 -6.39 -6.35
CA GLY A 202 6.87 -4.99 -6.39
C GLY A 202 5.77 -4.02 -6.85
N TYR A 203 4.49 -4.34 -6.60
CA TYR A 203 3.33 -3.54 -7.00
C TYR A 203 2.64 -2.83 -5.82
N SER A 204 3.30 -2.75 -4.66
CA SER A 204 2.73 -2.14 -3.45
C SER A 204 2.38 -0.67 -3.67
N ASP A 205 3.22 0.08 -4.37
CA ASP A 205 3.00 1.51 -4.62
C ASP A 205 1.75 1.76 -5.48
N GLU A 206 1.51 0.95 -6.51
CA GLU A 206 0.32 1.04 -7.36
C GLU A 206 -0.95 0.65 -6.61
N LEU A 207 -0.85 -0.39 -5.77
CA LEU A 207 -1.97 -0.84 -4.95
C LEU A 207 -2.35 0.22 -3.91
N ASP A 208 -1.37 0.73 -3.19
CA ASP A 208 -1.60 1.76 -2.17
C ASP A 208 -2.11 3.07 -2.82
N SER A 209 -1.57 3.45 -3.99
CA SER A 209 -2.05 4.61 -4.75
C SER A 209 -3.52 4.47 -5.18
N PHE A 210 -3.91 3.27 -5.63
CA PHE A 210 -5.29 2.97 -5.97
C PHE A 210 -6.21 3.06 -4.74
N ALA A 211 -5.79 2.51 -3.61
CA ALA A 211 -6.55 2.55 -2.36
C ALA A 211 -6.75 4.00 -1.89
N LEU A 212 -5.67 4.79 -1.89
CA LEU A 212 -5.66 6.18 -1.45
C LEU A 212 -6.55 7.05 -2.35
N ASP A 213 -6.44 6.92 -3.67
CA ASP A 213 -7.29 7.66 -4.62
C ASP A 213 -8.78 7.38 -4.38
N CYS A 214 -9.15 6.09 -4.27
CA CYS A 214 -10.54 5.71 -4.06
C CYS A 214 -11.07 6.16 -2.69
N ALA A 215 -10.31 5.94 -1.62
CA ALA A 215 -10.73 6.29 -0.27
C ALA A 215 -10.89 7.81 -0.10
N LEU A 216 -9.97 8.62 -0.64
CA LEU A 216 -10.08 10.08 -0.58
C LEU A 216 -11.24 10.61 -1.43
N ARG A 217 -11.46 10.03 -2.62
CA ARG A 217 -12.63 10.35 -3.45
C ARG A 217 -13.94 10.08 -2.73
N ASP A 218 -14.03 8.92 -2.08
CA ASP A 218 -15.26 8.49 -1.43
C ASP A 218 -15.47 9.28 -0.13
N ALA A 219 -14.40 9.58 0.62
CA ALA A 219 -14.41 10.44 1.81
C ALA A 219 -14.94 11.85 1.56
N ALA A 220 -14.72 12.40 0.37
CA ALA A 220 -15.27 13.71 -0.01
C ALA A 220 -16.81 13.75 -0.01
N ASN A 221 -17.46 12.58 -0.10
CA ASN A 221 -18.92 12.47 -0.02
C ASN A 221 -19.43 12.36 1.43
N TRP A 222 -18.54 12.26 2.42
CA TRP A 222 -18.88 12.13 3.84
C TRP A 222 -18.20 13.21 4.68
N PRO A 223 -18.65 14.47 4.58
CA PRO A 223 -17.94 15.63 5.14
C PRO A 223 -17.95 15.72 6.67
N ASN A 224 -18.51 14.74 7.39
CA ASN A 224 -18.52 14.66 8.85
C ASN A 224 -18.12 13.27 9.40
N LEU A 225 -17.70 12.35 8.52
CA LEU A 225 -17.38 10.99 8.89
C LEU A 225 -15.88 10.78 8.79
N THR A 226 -15.27 10.19 9.82
CA THR A 226 -13.84 9.84 9.74
C THR A 226 -13.67 8.65 8.79
N VAL A 227 -12.82 8.78 7.77
CA VAL A 227 -12.43 7.67 6.89
C VAL A 227 -11.01 7.26 7.24
N ALA A 228 -10.87 6.03 7.74
CA ALA A 228 -9.60 5.43 8.08
C ALA A 228 -9.00 4.71 6.87
N ILE A 229 -7.72 4.96 6.59
CA ILE A 229 -7.00 4.46 5.42
C ILE A 229 -5.70 3.81 5.90
N ASN A 230 -5.55 2.53 5.60
CA ASN A 230 -4.33 1.78 5.84
C ASN A 230 -3.19 2.27 4.96
N ILE A 231 -2.04 2.61 5.56
CA ILE A 231 -0.84 3.06 4.86
C ILE A 231 0.34 2.15 5.23
N SER A 232 1.04 1.67 4.21
CA SER A 232 2.17 0.79 4.39
C SER A 232 3.39 1.54 4.97
N PRO A 233 4.27 0.85 5.73
CA PRO A 233 5.53 1.45 6.19
C PRO A 233 6.41 1.94 5.02
N LEU A 234 6.32 1.29 3.86
CA LEU A 234 7.09 1.65 2.67
C LEU A 234 6.72 3.05 2.18
N GLN A 235 5.43 3.35 2.06
CA GLN A 235 4.97 4.69 1.66
C GLN A 235 5.39 5.78 2.65
N LEU A 236 5.28 5.51 3.96
CA LEU A 236 5.64 6.48 4.99
C LEU A 236 7.13 6.83 5.01
N ARG A 237 8.00 5.97 4.47
CA ARG A 237 9.44 6.24 4.31
C ARG A 237 9.74 7.15 3.13
N THR A 238 8.80 7.33 2.21
CA THR A 238 9.02 8.09 0.98
C THR A 238 8.98 9.59 1.26
N ALA A 239 10.03 10.31 0.86
CA ALA A 239 10.21 11.73 1.21
C ALA A 239 9.10 12.64 0.65
N ASN A 240 8.52 12.31 -0.51
CA ASN A 240 7.45 13.06 -1.16
C ASN A 240 6.03 12.56 -0.81
N PHE A 241 5.89 11.59 0.10
CA PHE A 241 4.58 11.01 0.44
C PHE A 241 3.58 12.06 0.91
N CYS A 242 4.00 12.98 1.79
CA CYS A 242 3.11 14.06 2.27
C CYS A 242 2.63 14.97 1.13
N ASP A 243 3.50 15.31 0.19
CA ASP A 243 3.16 16.18 -0.95
C ASP A 243 2.14 15.51 -1.87
N GLU A 244 2.30 14.20 -2.10
CA GLU A 244 1.35 13.41 -2.87
C GLU A 244 0.00 13.28 -2.17
N PHE A 245 0.01 12.94 -0.88
CA PHE A 245 -1.20 12.81 -0.09
C PHE A 245 -2.00 14.13 -0.08
N GLU A 246 -1.31 15.25 0.13
CA GLU A 246 -1.91 16.58 0.12
C GLU A 246 -2.49 16.94 -1.27
N ARG A 247 -1.77 16.61 -2.34
CA ARG A 247 -2.24 16.79 -3.72
C ARG A 247 -3.53 15.99 -3.95
N LEU A 248 -3.60 14.74 -3.51
CA LEU A 248 -4.78 13.89 -3.67
C LEU A 248 -5.96 14.39 -2.81
N CYS A 249 -5.73 14.81 -1.57
CA CYS A 249 -6.79 15.43 -0.76
C CYS A 249 -7.35 16.69 -1.42
N ARG A 250 -6.48 17.56 -1.96
CA ARG A 250 -6.92 18.76 -2.70
C ARG A 250 -7.70 18.40 -3.96
N PHE A 251 -7.24 17.41 -4.70
CA PHE A 251 -7.90 16.94 -5.93
C PHE A 251 -9.31 16.42 -5.65
N HIS A 252 -9.46 15.56 -4.63
CA HIS A 252 -10.76 14.97 -4.26
C HIS A 252 -11.61 15.87 -3.37
N ARG A 253 -11.07 16.97 -2.85
CA ARG A 253 -11.70 17.83 -1.82
C ARG A 253 -11.97 17.08 -0.51
N ALA A 254 -11.14 16.10 -0.20
CA ALA A 254 -11.16 15.42 1.09
C ALA A 254 -10.62 16.36 2.18
N THR A 255 -11.34 16.46 3.29
CA THR A 255 -10.93 17.35 4.39
C THR A 255 -10.01 16.58 5.36
N PRO A 256 -8.75 17.02 5.57
CA PRO A 256 -7.77 16.28 6.38
C PRO A 256 -8.25 15.84 7.77
N LYS A 257 -9.04 16.68 8.46
CA LYS A 257 -9.57 16.39 9.81
C LYS A 257 -10.47 15.15 9.91
N PHE A 258 -10.97 14.68 8.78
CA PHE A 258 -11.81 13.49 8.65
C PHE A 258 -11.07 12.32 8.00
N ILE A 259 -9.78 12.46 7.75
CA ILE A 259 -8.95 11.37 7.26
C ILE A 259 -8.09 10.89 8.42
N GLU A 260 -8.20 9.60 8.71
CA GLU A 260 -7.39 8.90 9.69
C GLU A 260 -6.44 7.95 8.96
N ILE A 261 -5.16 8.04 9.27
CA ILE A 261 -4.12 7.22 8.68
C ILE A 261 -3.81 6.09 9.65
N GLU A 262 -4.07 4.86 9.24
CA GLU A 262 -3.79 3.65 10.02
C GLU A 262 -2.40 3.11 9.65
N ILE A 263 -1.59 2.89 10.67
CA ILE A 263 -0.23 2.37 10.53
C ILE A 263 -0.06 1.15 11.42
N THR A 264 0.62 0.12 10.93
CA THR A 264 0.87 -1.07 11.73
C THR A 264 1.89 -0.79 12.85
N GLU A 265 1.84 -1.60 13.91
CA GLU A 265 2.78 -1.53 15.03
C GLU A 265 4.25 -1.63 14.59
N GLY A 266 4.54 -2.31 13.48
CA GLY A 266 5.89 -2.42 12.90
C GLY A 266 6.53 -1.07 12.53
N VAL A 267 5.73 -0.02 12.30
CA VAL A 267 6.23 1.33 12.08
C VAL A 267 6.88 1.91 13.35
N LEU A 268 6.51 1.45 14.53
CA LEU A 268 7.07 1.92 15.81
C LEU A 268 8.53 1.54 16.03
N VAL A 269 8.99 0.46 15.41
CA VAL A 269 10.39 0.02 15.49
C VAL A 269 11.25 0.56 14.35
N ASP A 270 10.63 1.27 13.41
CA ASP A 270 11.32 1.84 12.26
C ASP A 270 12.14 3.07 12.65
N GLN A 271 13.44 2.98 12.44
CA GLN A 271 14.39 4.07 12.72
C GLN A 271 14.55 5.04 11.55
N ASN A 272 13.77 4.90 10.47
CA ASN A 272 13.86 5.80 9.34
C ASN A 272 13.38 7.22 9.73
N PRO A 273 14.22 8.25 9.55
CA PRO A 273 13.89 9.62 9.96
C PRO A 273 12.67 10.20 9.22
N TRP A 274 12.37 9.73 8.00
CA TRP A 274 11.25 10.22 7.20
C TRP A 274 9.90 9.87 7.79
N VAL A 275 9.77 8.74 8.50
CA VAL A 275 8.51 8.31 9.11
C VAL A 275 7.99 9.38 10.08
N LEU A 276 8.84 9.79 11.03
CA LEU A 276 8.45 10.79 12.03
C LEU A 276 8.23 12.18 11.39
N ILE A 277 9.03 12.54 10.38
CA ILE A 277 8.87 13.81 9.64
C ILE A 277 7.50 13.84 8.95
N ASN A 278 7.17 12.77 8.24
CA ASN A 278 5.92 12.66 7.47
C ASN A 278 4.70 12.66 8.40
N ILE A 279 4.73 11.88 9.49
CA ILE A 279 3.65 11.86 10.49
C ILE A 279 3.42 13.27 11.06
N LYS A 280 4.48 13.96 11.50
CA LYS A 280 4.36 15.31 12.06
C LYS A 280 3.83 16.31 11.05
N ARG A 281 4.29 16.23 9.80
CA ARG A 281 3.84 17.11 8.71
C ARG A 281 2.35 16.91 8.42
N LEU A 282 1.90 15.67 8.24
CA LEU A 282 0.49 15.36 8.01
C LEU A 282 -0.38 15.77 9.21
N ARG A 283 0.08 15.51 10.45
CA ARG A 283 -0.66 15.97 11.63
C ARG A 283 -0.81 17.48 11.68
N SER A 284 0.21 18.24 11.30
CA SER A 284 0.13 19.71 11.24
C SER A 284 -0.91 20.22 10.22
N GLN A 285 -1.29 19.37 9.26
CA GLN A 285 -2.34 19.64 8.27
C GLN A 285 -3.74 19.18 8.74
N GLY A 286 -3.83 18.54 9.91
CA GLY A 286 -5.07 18.10 10.54
C GLY A 286 -5.41 16.62 10.35
N PHE A 287 -4.54 15.83 9.72
CA PHE A 287 -4.72 14.37 9.64
C PHE A 287 -4.65 13.72 11.02
N LYS A 288 -5.46 12.68 11.22
CA LYS A 288 -5.41 11.83 12.42
C LYS A 288 -4.57 10.60 12.16
N PHE A 289 -4.00 10.03 13.22
CA PHE A 289 -3.24 8.79 13.15
C PHE A 289 -3.80 7.74 14.09
N ALA A 290 -3.89 6.51 13.60
CA ALA A 290 -4.23 5.35 14.40
C ALA A 290 -3.14 4.28 14.27
N ILE A 291 -2.88 3.56 15.36
CA ILE A 291 -2.04 2.35 15.31
C ILE A 291 -2.95 1.13 15.16
N ASP A 292 -2.67 0.34 14.14
CA ASP A 292 -3.36 -0.89 13.81
C ASP A 292 -2.65 -2.13 14.37
N ASP A 293 -3.41 -3.20 14.56
CA ASP A 293 -2.97 -4.51 15.07
C ASP A 293 -2.22 -4.47 16.42
N PHE A 294 -2.54 -3.52 17.29
CA PHE A 294 -1.77 -3.30 18.53
C PHE A 294 -1.82 -4.51 19.46
N GLY A 295 -0.65 -4.98 19.89
CA GLY A 295 -0.47 -6.05 20.87
C GLY A 295 -0.11 -7.41 20.26
N THR A 296 -0.13 -7.54 18.93
CA THR A 296 0.28 -8.77 18.23
C THR A 296 1.79 -8.87 18.01
N GLY A 297 2.53 -7.77 18.24
CA GLY A 297 3.98 -7.67 18.03
C GLY A 297 4.81 -7.23 19.26
N TYR A 298 6.07 -6.84 19.01
CA TYR A 298 6.97 -6.31 20.03
C TYR A 298 6.73 -4.81 20.22
N SER A 299 5.86 -4.45 21.17
CA SER A 299 5.52 -3.04 21.41
C SER A 299 6.65 -2.32 22.14
N ASN A 300 7.36 -1.43 21.44
CA ASN A 300 8.24 -0.47 22.09
C ASN A 300 7.39 0.69 22.63
N LEU A 301 6.85 0.53 23.85
CA LEU A 301 6.05 1.54 24.56
C LEU A 301 6.76 2.91 24.64
N GLY A 302 8.10 2.91 24.70
CA GLY A 302 8.89 4.14 24.70
C GLY A 302 8.80 4.92 23.38
N TYR A 303 8.53 4.25 22.26
CA TYR A 303 8.36 4.87 20.95
C TYR A 303 6.93 5.31 20.70
N LEU A 304 5.95 4.57 21.22
CA LEU A 304 4.53 4.95 21.20
C LEU A 304 4.34 6.37 21.75
N ASN A 305 5.00 6.70 22.87
CA ASN A 305 4.92 8.02 23.51
C ASN A 305 5.55 9.17 22.70
N ARG A 306 6.33 8.86 21.65
CA ARG A 306 6.97 9.87 20.79
C ARG A 306 6.17 10.16 19.53
N LEU A 307 5.24 9.27 19.18
CA LEU A 307 4.41 9.43 18.00
C LEU A 307 3.13 10.17 18.37
N PRO A 308 2.72 11.16 17.58
CA PRO A 308 1.51 11.89 17.86
C PRO A 308 0.31 11.11 17.27
N ILE A 309 -0.16 10.12 18.03
CA ILE A 309 -1.24 9.19 17.67
C ILE A 309 -2.54 9.63 18.36
N ASP A 310 -3.67 9.44 17.68
CA ASP A 310 -5.01 9.83 18.17
C ASP A 310 -5.87 8.62 18.58
N LYS A 311 -5.55 7.44 18.05
CA LYS A 311 -6.33 6.22 18.25
C LYS A 311 -5.45 4.97 18.27
N LEU A 312 -5.81 4.00 19.09
CA LEU A 312 -5.21 2.67 19.16
C LEU A 312 -6.28 1.62 18.84
N LYS A 313 -6.00 0.76 17.86
CA LYS A 313 -6.89 -0.33 17.41
C LYS A 313 -6.46 -1.63 18.09
N ILE A 314 -7.35 -2.19 18.91
CA ILE A 314 -7.13 -3.47 19.58
C ILE A 314 -7.52 -4.59 18.62
N ASP A 315 -6.55 -5.43 18.26
CA ASP A 315 -6.75 -6.53 17.33
C ASP A 315 -7.80 -7.54 17.82
N GLN A 316 -8.52 -8.13 16.86
CA GLN A 316 -9.58 -9.11 17.08
C GLN A 316 -9.13 -10.33 17.89
N SER A 317 -7.85 -10.70 17.88
CA SER A 317 -7.34 -11.84 18.64
C SER A 317 -7.56 -11.66 20.15
N PHE A 318 -7.45 -10.42 20.65
CA PHE A 318 -7.73 -10.09 22.05
C PHE A 318 -9.23 -10.06 22.37
N ILE A 319 -10.08 -9.76 21.38
CA ILE A 319 -11.53 -9.67 21.53
C ILE A 319 -12.20 -11.05 21.47
N SER A 320 -11.67 -11.95 20.65
CA SER A 320 -12.23 -13.29 20.40
C SER A 320 -12.36 -14.16 21.65
N GLY A 321 -11.52 -13.93 22.67
CA GLY A 321 -11.51 -14.65 23.94
C GLY A 321 -12.39 -14.08 25.05
N LEU A 322 -12.95 -12.87 24.86
CA LEU A 322 -13.77 -12.22 25.89
C LEU A 322 -15.06 -13.02 26.17
N GLY A 323 -15.45 -13.10 27.45
CA GLY A 323 -16.55 -13.92 27.94
C GLY A 323 -16.19 -15.40 28.21
N LYS A 324 -15.01 -15.86 27.78
CA LYS A 324 -14.56 -17.25 27.99
C LYS A 324 -13.34 -17.39 28.89
N GLN A 325 -12.45 -16.39 28.89
CA GLN A 325 -11.16 -16.46 29.59
C GLN A 325 -10.92 -15.17 30.39
N ASN A 326 -10.57 -15.30 31.68
CA ASN A 326 -10.26 -14.14 32.55
C ASN A 326 -8.97 -13.41 32.14
N ASP A 327 -8.02 -14.13 31.53
CA ASP A 327 -6.73 -13.55 31.13
C ASP A 327 -6.90 -12.51 30.01
N ALA A 328 -7.85 -12.73 29.08
CA ALA A 328 -8.15 -11.79 28.00
C ALA A 328 -8.63 -10.43 28.53
N ILE A 329 -9.45 -10.42 29.60
CA ILE A 329 -9.94 -9.19 30.23
C ILE A 329 -8.79 -8.43 30.89
N SER A 330 -7.84 -9.13 31.51
CA SER A 330 -6.69 -8.50 32.18
C SER A 330 -5.77 -7.79 31.19
N VAL A 331 -5.50 -8.40 30.04
CA VAL A 331 -4.71 -7.78 28.96
C VAL A 331 -5.45 -6.58 28.37
N LEU A 332 -6.74 -6.72 28.09
CA LEU A 332 -7.59 -5.63 27.61
C LEU A 332 -7.55 -4.41 28.54
N ARG A 333 -7.73 -4.62 29.85
CA ARG A 333 -7.63 -3.55 30.86
C ARG A 333 -6.28 -2.84 30.82
N ALA A 334 -5.19 -3.61 30.72
CA ALA A 334 -3.85 -3.03 30.65
C ALA A 334 -3.68 -2.13 29.41
N ILE A 335 -4.19 -2.55 28.24
CA ILE A 335 -4.14 -1.77 27.01
C ILE A 335 -4.98 -0.49 27.12
N ILE A 336 -6.21 -0.59 27.65
CA ILE A 336 -7.10 0.57 27.81
C ILE A 336 -6.47 1.57 28.79
N SER A 337 -6.01 1.13 29.96
CA SER A 337 -5.36 2.01 30.94
C SER A 337 -4.09 2.66 30.40
N LEU A 338 -3.32 1.95 29.56
CA LEU A 338 -2.17 2.54 28.88
C LEU A 338 -2.62 3.66 27.93
N ALA A 339 -3.62 3.41 27.08
CA ALA A 339 -4.12 4.39 26.13
C ALA A 339 -4.68 5.64 26.84
N GLU A 340 -5.45 5.45 27.91
CA GLU A 340 -5.96 6.52 28.78
C GLU A 340 -4.81 7.37 29.36
N SER A 341 -3.76 6.73 29.86
CA SER A 341 -2.59 7.44 30.42
C SER A 341 -1.83 8.30 29.40
N MET A 342 -2.05 8.03 28.12
CA MET A 342 -1.42 8.72 26.98
C MET A 342 -2.37 9.68 26.25
N ASP A 343 -3.61 9.82 26.72
CA ASP A 343 -4.68 10.57 26.03
C ASP A 343 -4.95 10.06 24.60
N ILE A 344 -4.84 8.74 24.42
CA ILE A 344 -5.09 8.04 23.16
C ILE A 344 -6.44 7.32 23.26
N ARG A 345 -7.29 7.49 22.24
CA ARG A 345 -8.60 6.84 22.18
C ARG A 345 -8.46 5.38 21.75
N VAL A 346 -9.38 4.52 22.18
CA VAL A 346 -9.32 3.09 21.87
C VAL A 346 -10.50 2.65 21.01
N ILE A 347 -10.22 1.89 19.95
CA ILE A 347 -11.22 1.14 19.18
C ILE A 347 -10.96 -0.37 19.32
N ALA A 348 -12.00 -1.14 19.60
CA ALA A 348 -11.93 -2.59 19.60
C ALA A 348 -12.41 -3.17 18.27
N GLU A 349 -11.58 -4.03 17.68
CA GLU A 349 -11.86 -4.67 16.39
C GLU A 349 -12.37 -6.10 16.53
N GLY A 350 -13.14 -6.56 15.55
CA GLY A 350 -13.67 -7.92 15.55
C GLY A 350 -14.70 -8.16 16.65
N VAL A 351 -15.49 -7.15 17.03
CA VAL A 351 -16.63 -7.33 17.95
C VAL A 351 -17.75 -8.05 17.22
N GLU A 352 -18.05 -9.28 17.66
CA GLU A 352 -19.02 -10.18 17.01
C GLU A 352 -20.26 -10.44 17.87
N THR A 353 -20.16 -10.32 19.20
CA THR A 353 -21.26 -10.63 20.13
C THR A 353 -21.61 -9.47 21.04
N GLU A 354 -22.89 -9.42 21.46
CA GLU A 354 -23.36 -8.44 22.43
C GLU A 354 -22.61 -8.56 23.77
N GLU A 355 -22.24 -9.77 24.18
CA GLU A 355 -21.44 -10.01 25.38
C GLU A 355 -20.06 -9.34 25.30
N GLN A 356 -19.35 -9.49 24.17
CA GLN A 356 -18.07 -8.81 23.93
C GLN A 356 -18.24 -7.30 24.00
N PHE A 357 -19.28 -6.76 23.37
CA PHE A 357 -19.58 -5.33 23.40
C PHE A 357 -19.82 -4.80 24.82
N GLN A 358 -20.63 -5.50 25.63
CA GLN A 358 -20.90 -5.07 27.02
C GLN A 358 -19.65 -5.13 27.89
N ILE A 359 -18.80 -6.15 27.73
CA ILE A 359 -17.51 -6.23 28.43
C ILE A 359 -16.65 -5.03 28.04
N LEU A 360 -16.41 -4.82 26.74
CA LEU A 360 -15.57 -3.74 26.24
C LEU A 360 -16.05 -2.36 26.69
N LYS A 361 -17.37 -2.15 26.66
CA LYS A 361 -18.00 -0.91 27.14
C LYS A 361 -17.81 -0.70 28.64
N THR A 362 -17.89 -1.77 29.44
CA THR A 362 -17.67 -1.72 30.89
C THR A 362 -16.21 -1.41 31.22
N GLU A 363 -15.28 -1.94 30.42
CA GLU A 363 -13.85 -1.71 30.57
C GLU A 363 -13.37 -0.35 30.05
N GLY A 364 -14.27 0.49 29.52
CA GLY A 364 -13.96 1.86 29.11
C GLY A 364 -13.62 2.04 27.62
N CYS A 365 -13.81 1.02 26.77
CA CYS A 365 -13.61 1.16 25.34
C CYS A 365 -14.63 2.15 24.74
N GLU A 366 -14.15 3.12 23.95
CA GLU A 366 -14.97 4.21 23.41
C GLU A 366 -15.60 3.86 22.06
N TYR A 367 -14.85 3.15 21.22
CA TYR A 367 -15.19 2.86 19.84
C TYR A 367 -15.14 1.36 19.55
N PHE A 368 -15.95 0.94 18.57
CA PHE A 368 -16.15 -0.47 18.26
C PHE A 368 -16.27 -0.67 16.76
N GLN A 369 -15.65 -1.75 16.27
CA GLN A 369 -15.75 -2.20 14.90
C GLN A 369 -15.89 -3.71 14.88
N GLY A 370 -16.83 -4.24 14.10
CA GLY A 370 -17.01 -5.68 13.99
C GLY A 370 -18.37 -6.09 13.42
N TYR A 371 -18.54 -7.39 13.20
CA TYR A 371 -19.72 -7.94 12.54
C TYR A 371 -20.99 -7.82 13.37
N LEU A 372 -20.90 -7.56 14.68
CA LEU A 372 -22.05 -7.19 15.50
C LEU A 372 -22.75 -5.94 14.96
N PHE A 373 -21.97 -4.95 14.50
CA PHE A 373 -22.48 -3.66 14.07
C PHE A 373 -22.66 -3.55 12.56
N GLY A 374 -21.75 -4.13 11.80
CA GLY A 374 -21.79 -4.07 10.35
C GLY A 374 -20.63 -4.79 9.67
N ARG A 375 -20.95 -5.45 8.57
CA ARG A 375 -19.93 -6.01 7.67
C ARG A 375 -19.38 -4.92 6.74
N PRO A 376 -18.15 -5.07 6.24
CA PRO A 376 -17.64 -4.24 5.16
C PRO A 376 -18.63 -4.21 3.98
N SER A 377 -19.01 -3.01 3.53
CA SER A 377 -20.05 -2.82 2.51
C SER A 377 -19.72 -1.69 1.54
N SER A 378 -20.50 -1.54 0.47
CA SER A 378 -20.26 -0.50 -0.53
C SER A 378 -20.50 0.91 0.01
N VAL A 379 -19.96 1.93 -0.70
CA VAL A 379 -20.23 3.36 -0.43
C VAL A 379 -21.72 3.65 -0.30
N ASP A 380 -22.55 3.09 -1.19
CA ASP A 380 -23.99 3.31 -1.20
C ASP A 380 -24.66 2.68 0.03
N SER A 381 -24.22 1.49 0.43
CA SER A 381 -24.71 0.83 1.66
C SER A 381 -24.37 1.64 2.91
N ILE A 382 -23.14 2.18 3.01
CA ILE A 382 -22.76 3.08 4.10
C ILE A 382 -23.61 4.36 4.08
N ARG A 383 -23.82 4.96 2.91
CA ARG A 383 -24.67 6.16 2.78
C ARG A 383 -26.09 5.90 3.28
N ASP A 384 -26.65 4.74 2.94
CA ASP A 384 -27.98 4.34 3.41
C ASP A 384 -28.03 4.11 4.92
N GLN A 385 -26.98 3.50 5.50
CA GLN A 385 -26.87 3.32 6.95
C GLN A 385 -26.82 4.66 7.69
N ILE A 386 -25.96 5.58 7.25
CA ILE A 386 -25.85 6.93 7.82
C ILE A 386 -27.19 7.67 7.76
N SER A 387 -27.88 7.58 6.61
CA SER A 387 -29.18 8.23 6.39
C SER A 387 -30.29 7.70 7.31
N ARG A 388 -30.16 6.47 7.82
CA ARG A 388 -31.12 5.85 8.76
C ARG A 388 -30.79 6.16 10.22
N CYS A 389 -29.53 6.47 10.53
CA CYS A 389 -29.06 6.76 11.88
C CYS A 389 -29.29 8.21 12.32
N ASP A 390 -29.49 9.17 11.39
CA ASP A 390 -29.75 10.57 11.72
C ASP A 390 -31.01 11.15 11.05
N GLY A 391 -32.02 11.45 11.87
CA GLY A 391 -32.92 12.57 11.60
C GLY A 391 -32.19 13.89 11.86
N LEU A 392 -31.32 14.33 10.94
CA LEU A 392 -30.82 15.70 10.72
C LEU A 392 -29.56 15.68 9.81
N VAL A 393 -29.67 15.08 8.62
CA VAL A 393 -28.78 15.45 7.50
C VAL A 393 -29.67 15.61 6.29
N SER A 394 -29.89 16.86 5.86
CA SER A 394 -30.46 17.07 4.53
C SER A 394 -29.50 16.43 3.54
N PRO A 395 -29.94 15.45 2.73
CA PRO A 395 -29.11 14.94 1.65
C PRO A 395 -28.77 16.14 0.76
N VAL A 396 -27.48 16.41 0.57
CA VAL A 396 -27.07 17.19 -0.61
C VAL A 396 -27.63 16.39 -1.79
N PRO A 397 -28.47 17.00 -2.65
CA PRO A 397 -29.16 16.27 -3.70
C PRO A 397 -28.16 15.45 -4.52
N GLN A 398 -28.49 14.18 -4.70
CA GLN A 398 -27.78 13.19 -5.53
C GLN A 398 -27.74 13.55 -7.04
N SER A 399 -27.85 14.82 -7.40
CA SER A 399 -27.74 15.29 -8.78
C SER A 399 -26.29 15.73 -9.05
N HIS A 400 -25.63 15.00 -9.95
CA HIS A 400 -24.37 15.32 -10.66
C HIS A 400 -23.07 14.64 -10.21
N ILE A 401 -23.12 13.38 -9.80
CA ILE A 401 -21.92 12.53 -9.76
C ILE A 401 -22.15 11.33 -10.69
N LEU A 402 -21.42 11.32 -11.80
CA LEU A 402 -21.19 10.20 -12.76
C LEU A 402 -22.05 10.02 -14.04
N SER A 403 -22.73 11.04 -14.59
CA SER A 403 -23.24 10.93 -15.98
C SER A 403 -23.06 12.14 -16.91
N ASP A 404 -22.64 13.30 -16.38
CA ASP A 404 -22.70 14.55 -17.16
C ASP A 404 -21.38 14.98 -17.81
N TYR A 405 -20.23 14.38 -17.47
CA TYR A 405 -18.93 14.86 -17.97
C TYR A 405 -18.60 14.40 -19.39
N SER A 406 -19.07 13.23 -19.82
CA SER A 406 -19.02 12.80 -21.23
C SER A 406 -20.16 13.40 -22.04
N ALA A 407 -21.38 13.45 -21.47
CA ALA A 407 -22.57 13.92 -22.18
C ALA A 407 -22.63 15.44 -22.42
N LYS A 408 -22.05 16.29 -21.54
CA LYS A 408 -21.96 17.75 -21.77
C LYS A 408 -20.88 18.16 -22.78
N LEU A 409 -19.87 17.31 -23.00
CA LEU A 409 -18.88 17.51 -24.07
C LEU A 409 -19.35 16.97 -25.42
N GLU A 410 -20.21 15.96 -25.45
CA GLU A 410 -20.80 15.43 -26.70
C GLU A 410 -22.02 16.24 -27.19
N SER A 411 -22.79 16.87 -26.30
CA SER A 411 -24.05 17.54 -26.67
C SER A 411 -23.94 19.02 -27.08
N ARG A 412 -22.75 19.62 -27.04
CA ARG A 412 -22.50 20.92 -27.69
C ARG A 412 -21.65 20.71 -28.93
N ARG A 413 -22.33 20.32 -30.01
CA ARG A 413 -21.87 20.57 -31.38
C ARG A 413 -21.31 21.99 -31.42
N MET A 414 -20.00 22.09 -31.57
CA MET A 414 -19.20 23.31 -31.59
C MET A 414 -19.92 24.43 -32.35
N LYS A 415 -20.61 25.31 -31.63
CA LYS A 415 -20.90 26.64 -32.14
C LYS A 415 -19.65 27.45 -31.86
N ARG A 416 -18.96 27.85 -32.93
CA ARG A 416 -17.94 28.92 -32.92
C ARG A 416 -18.38 29.98 -31.92
N VAL A 417 -17.73 30.00 -30.76
CA VAL A 417 -18.06 30.94 -29.70
C VAL A 417 -17.51 32.29 -30.18
N ARG A 418 -18.37 33.07 -30.85
CA ARG A 418 -18.12 34.49 -31.13
C ARG A 418 -18.15 35.35 -29.86
N SER A 419 -18.39 34.77 -28.68
CA SER A 419 -18.41 35.48 -27.40
C SER A 419 -17.06 35.38 -26.69
N VAL A 420 -16.45 36.54 -26.54
CA VAL A 420 -15.28 36.80 -25.69
C VAL A 420 -15.64 36.42 -24.24
N ILE A 421 -15.00 35.40 -23.66
CA ILE A 421 -15.26 34.98 -22.27
C ILE A 421 -14.25 35.68 -21.35
N PRO A 422 -14.68 36.49 -20.35
CA PRO A 422 -13.76 37.11 -19.41
C PRO A 422 -13.08 36.04 -18.55
N CYS A 423 -11.77 36.22 -18.31
CA CYS A 423 -10.99 35.31 -17.47
C CYS A 423 -10.05 36.06 -16.54
N THR A 424 -9.57 35.38 -15.50
CA THR A 424 -8.46 35.79 -14.66
C THR A 424 -7.31 34.81 -14.87
N ILE A 425 -6.11 35.34 -15.05
CA ILE A 425 -4.89 34.59 -15.31
C ILE A 425 -3.96 34.85 -14.12
N SER A 426 -3.66 33.82 -13.33
CA SER A 426 -2.58 33.87 -12.34
C SER A 426 -1.33 33.24 -12.95
N PHE A 427 -0.16 33.85 -12.78
CA PHE A 427 1.07 33.38 -13.41
C PHE A 427 2.33 33.67 -12.58
N GLY A 428 3.39 32.90 -12.85
CA GLY A 428 4.68 33.03 -12.16
C GLY A 428 4.68 32.53 -10.71
N ALA A 429 5.88 32.32 -10.16
CA ALA A 429 6.08 31.74 -8.82
C ALA A 429 5.50 32.60 -7.67
N PHE A 430 5.30 33.90 -7.91
CA PHE A 430 4.76 34.85 -6.93
C PHE A 430 3.25 35.11 -7.10
N GLY A 431 2.58 34.40 -8.02
CA GLY A 431 1.13 34.45 -8.18
C GLY A 431 0.61 35.78 -8.73
N GLU A 432 1.32 36.36 -9.68
CA GLU A 432 0.93 37.59 -10.38
C GLU A 432 -0.40 37.39 -11.10
N LYS A 433 -1.29 38.38 -11.08
CA LYS A 433 -2.64 38.25 -11.65
C LYS A 433 -2.89 39.27 -12.75
N SER A 434 -3.51 38.83 -13.83
CA SER A 434 -4.05 39.68 -14.88
C SER A 434 -5.41 39.22 -15.31
N ASN A 435 -6.33 40.15 -15.54
CA ASN A 435 -7.57 39.82 -16.23
C ASN A 435 -7.29 39.63 -17.72
N GLY A 436 -8.14 38.88 -18.41
CA GLY A 436 -8.00 38.66 -19.84
C GLY A 436 -9.30 38.18 -20.44
N VAL A 437 -9.20 37.75 -21.69
CA VAL A 437 -10.34 37.15 -22.37
C VAL A 437 -9.92 35.86 -23.08
N VAL A 438 -10.70 34.80 -22.89
CA VAL A 438 -10.58 33.57 -23.68
C VAL A 438 -11.16 33.83 -25.06
N ARG A 439 -10.31 33.64 -26.07
CA ARG A 439 -10.62 33.82 -27.49
C ARG A 439 -11.01 32.52 -28.16
N ASP A 440 -10.48 31.40 -27.66
CA ASP A 440 -10.82 30.07 -28.10
C ASP A 440 -10.55 29.06 -26.99
N ILE A 441 -11.33 27.99 -26.93
CA ILE A 441 -11.15 26.94 -25.94
C ILE A 441 -11.38 25.56 -26.55
N HIS A 442 -10.44 24.67 -26.24
CA HIS A 442 -10.45 23.27 -26.63
C HIS A 442 -10.29 22.39 -25.39
N ARG A 443 -10.61 21.10 -25.52
CA ARG A 443 -10.41 20.08 -24.46
C ARG A 443 -8.98 20.05 -23.88
N TYR A 444 -8.01 20.48 -24.67
CA TYR A 444 -6.58 20.36 -24.37
C TYR A 444 -5.89 21.70 -24.07
N GLY A 445 -6.61 22.82 -24.20
CA GLY A 445 -6.00 24.13 -24.06
C GLY A 445 -6.93 25.29 -24.39
N ALA A 446 -6.43 26.51 -24.23
CA ALA A 446 -7.16 27.73 -24.52
C ALA A 446 -6.25 28.79 -25.16
N ARG A 447 -6.80 29.59 -26.05
CA ARG A 447 -6.16 30.81 -26.54
C ARG A 447 -6.70 31.99 -25.77
N VAL A 448 -5.80 32.70 -25.08
CA VAL A 448 -6.16 33.76 -24.15
C VAL A 448 -5.47 35.06 -24.54
N ARG A 449 -6.19 36.16 -24.46
CA ARG A 449 -5.66 37.52 -24.58
C ARG A 449 -5.61 38.16 -23.20
N PRO A 450 -4.45 38.19 -22.52
CA PRO A 450 -4.31 38.90 -21.25
C PRO A 450 -4.48 40.42 -21.44
N SER A 451 -4.83 41.11 -20.36
CA SER A 451 -4.84 42.58 -20.32
C SER A 451 -3.46 43.14 -20.04
N CYS A 452 -2.57 42.35 -19.42
CA CYS A 452 -1.14 42.64 -19.37
C CYS A 452 -0.45 42.20 -20.68
N SER A 453 0.82 42.58 -20.85
CA SER A 453 1.64 42.05 -21.93
C SER A 453 1.67 40.52 -21.86
N ALA A 454 1.35 39.85 -22.97
CA ALA A 454 1.44 38.40 -23.08
C ALA A 454 2.85 37.86 -22.83
N MET A 455 3.87 38.71 -23.04
CA MET A 455 5.28 38.40 -22.74
C MET A 455 5.59 38.40 -21.24
N ALA A 456 4.77 39.05 -20.40
CA ALA A 456 4.95 39.08 -18.96
C ALA A 456 4.38 37.84 -18.26
N VAL A 457 3.50 37.08 -18.91
CA VAL A 457 2.93 35.86 -18.34
C VAL A 457 3.97 34.74 -18.37
N SER A 458 4.25 34.12 -17.23
CA SER A 458 5.21 33.02 -17.08
C SER A 458 4.58 31.79 -16.42
N ASP A 459 5.11 30.61 -16.68
CA ASP A 459 4.67 29.40 -15.96
C ASP A 459 4.99 29.48 -14.45
N PRO A 460 4.18 28.82 -13.60
CA PRO A 460 2.94 28.11 -13.91
C PRO A 460 1.79 29.07 -14.21
N VAL A 461 0.84 28.67 -15.07
CA VAL A 461 -0.34 29.48 -15.40
C VAL A 461 -1.62 28.85 -14.85
N GLU A 462 -2.38 29.63 -14.09
CA GLU A 462 -3.76 29.30 -13.70
C GLU A 462 -4.74 30.19 -14.46
N LEU A 463 -5.65 29.58 -15.21
CA LEU A 463 -6.68 30.28 -15.96
C LEU A 463 -8.04 30.03 -15.31
N ARG A 464 -8.75 31.10 -14.94
CA ARG A 464 -10.10 31.02 -14.37
C ARG A 464 -11.11 31.74 -15.27
N PHE A 465 -12.15 31.06 -15.70
CA PHE A 465 -13.31 31.64 -16.38
C PHE A 465 -14.55 30.78 -16.08
N ASP A 466 -15.75 31.35 -16.17
CA ASP A 466 -17.01 30.65 -15.87
C ASP A 466 -17.03 29.88 -14.53
N ASN A 467 -16.39 30.45 -13.50
CA ASN A 467 -16.23 29.83 -12.16
C ASN A 467 -15.42 28.52 -12.13
N GLU A 468 -14.74 28.16 -13.22
CA GLU A 468 -13.87 27.00 -13.32
C GLU A 468 -12.39 27.41 -13.35
N LEU A 469 -11.51 26.56 -12.81
CA LEU A 469 -10.06 26.78 -12.73
C LEU A 469 -9.33 25.74 -13.59
N PHE A 470 -8.47 26.22 -14.48
CA PHE A 470 -7.67 25.41 -15.39
C PHE A 470 -6.19 25.66 -15.14
N LEU A 471 -5.46 24.61 -14.79
CA LEU A 471 -3.99 24.65 -14.71
C LEU A 471 -3.40 24.41 -16.10
N ALA A 472 -2.49 25.28 -16.51
CA ALA A 472 -1.92 25.25 -17.84
C ALA A 472 -0.42 25.55 -17.85
N LYS A 473 0.22 25.15 -18.94
CA LYS A 473 1.54 25.64 -19.36
C LYS A 473 1.41 26.48 -20.62
N ILE A 474 2.31 27.45 -20.77
CA ILE A 474 2.42 28.24 -22.00
C ILE A 474 2.95 27.33 -23.12
N ALA A 475 2.12 27.08 -24.13
CA ALA A 475 2.51 26.35 -25.33
C ALA A 475 3.14 27.27 -26.38
N TRP A 476 2.58 28.47 -26.54
CA TRP A 476 3.13 29.53 -27.40
C TRP A 476 2.61 30.90 -26.92
N ARG A 477 3.27 31.98 -27.32
CA ARG A 477 2.80 33.36 -27.09
C ARG A 477 3.30 34.30 -28.17
N ASN A 478 2.58 35.39 -28.39
CA ASN A 478 3.01 36.55 -29.18
C ASN A 478 2.77 37.83 -28.37
N ASP A 479 2.95 39.01 -28.96
CA ASP A 479 2.81 40.29 -28.25
C ASP A 479 1.40 40.55 -27.67
N ARG A 480 0.38 39.81 -28.12
CA ARG A 480 -1.03 40.05 -27.75
C ARG A 480 -1.69 38.84 -27.08
N GLU A 481 -1.31 37.62 -27.44
CA GLU A 481 -2.05 36.40 -27.07
C GLU A 481 -1.12 35.28 -26.60
N ILE A 482 -1.69 34.37 -25.83
CA ILE A 482 -1.03 33.20 -25.27
C ILE A 482 -1.87 31.98 -25.61
N GLY A 483 -1.21 30.95 -26.15
CA GLY A 483 -1.73 29.59 -26.24
C GLY A 483 -1.36 28.82 -24.98
N LEU A 484 -2.35 28.35 -24.25
CA LEU A 484 -2.21 27.59 -23.01
C LEU A 484 -2.57 26.12 -23.26
N ARG A 485 -1.75 25.18 -22.78
CA ARG A 485 -2.03 23.73 -22.78
C ARG A 485 -2.40 23.29 -21.37
N PHE A 486 -3.54 22.63 -21.21
CA PHE A 486 -4.02 22.19 -19.89
C PHE A 486 -3.25 20.96 -19.37
N LEU A 487 -2.92 20.95 -18.08
CA LEU A 487 -2.04 19.93 -17.49
C LEU A 487 -2.73 18.60 -17.14
N ASN A 488 -4.07 18.56 -17.15
CA ASN A 488 -4.86 17.37 -16.78
C ASN A 488 -5.39 16.57 -17.99
N SER A 489 -4.83 16.75 -19.19
CA SER A 489 -5.44 16.20 -20.41
C SER A 489 -4.84 14.89 -20.95
N GLY A 490 -4.02 14.18 -20.16
CA GLY A 490 -3.69 12.78 -20.42
C GLY A 490 -2.95 12.48 -21.73
N ILE A 491 -1.89 13.23 -22.05
CA ILE A 491 -0.91 12.83 -23.08
C ILE A 491 0.50 12.90 -22.48
N THR A 492 1.15 11.74 -22.47
CA THR A 492 2.58 11.52 -22.26
C THR A 492 3.37 12.06 -23.46
N ASN A 493 4.56 12.60 -23.19
CA ASN A 493 5.53 13.11 -24.17
C ASN A 493 5.60 12.28 -25.46
N GLU A 494 5.12 12.83 -26.57
CA GLU A 494 5.61 12.51 -27.92
C GLU A 494 5.91 13.84 -28.63
N ASP A 495 7.17 13.95 -29.06
CA ASP A 495 7.90 14.96 -29.83
C ASP A 495 7.76 16.48 -29.54
N PRO A 496 8.89 17.21 -29.35
CA PRO A 496 8.88 18.67 -29.15
C PRO A 496 8.59 19.51 -30.40
N GLU A 497 8.50 18.91 -31.60
CA GLU A 497 8.47 19.67 -32.86
C GLU A 497 7.12 19.68 -33.60
N SER A 498 6.13 18.90 -33.17
CA SER A 498 4.77 18.99 -33.72
C SER A 498 3.83 19.66 -32.71
N GLY A 499 3.86 20.99 -32.68
CA GLY A 499 2.76 21.76 -32.08
C GLY A 499 1.43 21.39 -32.75
N PRO A 500 0.27 21.53 -32.08
CA PRO A 500 -1.01 21.37 -32.75
C PRO A 500 -1.07 22.37 -33.91
N GLU A 501 -1.21 21.89 -35.14
CA GLU A 501 -1.42 22.72 -36.33
C GLU A 501 -2.66 23.60 -36.10
N TYR A 502 -2.43 24.86 -35.77
CA TYR A 502 -3.48 25.88 -35.84
C TYR A 502 -3.62 26.28 -37.31
N ILE A 503 -4.67 25.79 -37.97
CA ILE A 503 -5.06 26.25 -39.29
C ILE A 503 -5.48 27.72 -39.17
N ASP A 504 -4.66 28.62 -39.74
CA ASP A 504 -4.88 30.06 -39.77
C ASP A 504 -5.92 30.42 -40.85
N VAL A 505 -7.20 30.50 -40.47
CA VAL A 505 -8.31 30.77 -41.41
C VAL A 505 -8.45 32.27 -41.78
N PHE A 506 -7.40 33.07 -41.62
CA PHE A 506 -7.38 34.50 -42.01
C PHE A 506 -6.25 34.89 -42.98
N LYS A 507 -5.66 33.91 -43.67
CA LYS A 507 -5.02 34.15 -44.97
C LYS A 507 -5.81 33.37 -46.02
N GLY A 508 -6.22 34.10 -47.06
CA GLY A 508 -7.13 33.62 -48.11
C GLY A 508 -6.65 32.41 -48.88
#